data_AF-A0A1T8V4Y9-F1
#
_entry.id   AF-A0A1T8V4Y9-F1
#
_cell.length_a   1.000
_cell.length_b   1.000
_cell.length_c   1.000
_cell.angle_alpha   90.00
_cell.angle_beta   90.00
_cell.angle_gamma   90.00
#
_symmetry.space_group_name_H-M   'P 1'
#
loop_
_entity.id
_entity.type
_entity.pdbx_description
1 polymer ?
#
loop_
_entity_poly.entity_id
_entity_poly.type
_entity_poly.pdbx_seq_one_letter_code
_entity_poly.pdbx_strand_id
1 'polypeptide(L)'
;MAAMSDLATLETEVAVEYFALVAERTPGDPFNPLTTKWLRVDRPGFPLVAFEMQFPREQWAVLPTRRKVTLLLMRRAIELIRQLPDDDARAADLYIQVGFPFMYGGKVRVA
;
A
#
# COMPACT_ATOMS: atom_id res chain seq x y z
N MET A 1 -21.97 14.61 -5.67
CA MET A 1 -20.78 13.79 -5.33
C MET A 1 -19.57 14.46 -5.95
N ALA A 2 -18.54 14.82 -5.17
CA ALA A 2 -17.31 15.36 -5.74
C ALA A 2 -16.55 14.22 -6.46
N ALA A 3 -16.08 14.47 -7.68
CA ALA A 3 -15.22 13.53 -8.38
C ALA A 3 -13.90 13.36 -7.60
N MET A 4 -13.43 12.12 -7.46
CA MET A 4 -12.11 11.85 -6.89
C MET A 4 -11.03 12.46 -7.78
N SER A 5 -9.99 13.03 -7.18
CA SER A 5 -8.82 13.49 -7.93
C SER A 5 -8.08 12.30 -8.54
N ASP A 6 -7.40 12.49 -9.67
CA ASP A 6 -6.58 11.45 -10.32
C ASP A 6 -5.59 10.80 -9.36
N LEU A 7 -5.03 11.57 -8.42
CA LEU A 7 -4.13 11.07 -7.41
C LEU A 7 -4.85 10.15 -6.41
N ALA A 8 -6.04 10.54 -5.94
CA ALA A 8 -6.83 9.72 -5.02
C ALA A 8 -7.26 8.40 -5.67
N THR A 9 -7.60 8.43 -6.96
CA THR A 9 -7.89 7.21 -7.73
C THR A 9 -6.66 6.30 -7.79
N LEU A 10 -5.50 6.84 -8.17
CA LEU A 10 -4.26 6.07 -8.25
C LEU A 10 -3.85 5.49 -6.89
N GLU A 11 -4.04 6.24 -5.80
CA GLU A 11 -3.77 5.76 -4.44
C GLU A 11 -4.62 4.55 -4.08
N THR A 12 -5.92 4.61 -4.36
CA THR A 12 -6.84 3.50 -4.11
C THR A 12 -6.45 2.26 -4.92
N GLU A 13 -6.19 2.42 -6.22
CA GLU A 13 -5.83 1.29 -7.08
C GLU A 13 -4.53 0.61 -6.64
N VAL A 14 -3.47 1.38 -6.41
CA VAL A 14 -2.18 0.83 -5.98
C VAL A 14 -2.26 0.25 -4.57
N ALA A 15 -3.10 0.80 -3.69
CA ALA A 15 -3.37 0.18 -2.39
C ALA A 15 -4.00 -1.20 -2.54
N VAL A 16 -5.02 -1.35 -3.40
CA VAL A 16 -5.64 -2.65 -3.68
C VAL A 16 -4.63 -3.65 -4.23
N GLU A 17 -3.81 -3.24 -5.21
CA GLU A 17 -2.76 -4.09 -5.78
C GLU A 17 -1.72 -4.52 -4.73
N TYR A 18 -1.27 -3.59 -3.89
CA TYR A 18 -0.31 -3.86 -2.83
C TYR A 18 -0.88 -4.82 -1.78
N PHE A 19 -2.11 -4.61 -1.32
CA PHE A 19 -2.73 -5.50 -0.35
C PHE A 19 -3.02 -6.89 -0.93
N ALA A 20 -3.37 -6.99 -2.21
CA ALA A 20 -3.45 -8.28 -2.88
C ALA A 20 -2.09 -9.00 -2.85
N LEU A 21 -1.00 -8.31 -3.17
CA LEU A 21 0.36 -8.87 -3.10
C LEU A 21 0.74 -9.32 -1.67
N VAL A 22 0.40 -8.52 -0.66
CA VAL A 22 0.64 -8.88 0.75
C VAL A 22 -0.12 -10.16 1.11
N ALA A 23 -1.39 -10.28 0.70
CA ALA A 23 -2.19 -11.48 0.93
C ALA A 23 -1.62 -12.72 0.21
N GLU A 24 -1.14 -12.56 -1.02
CA GLU A 24 -0.46 -13.61 -1.80
C GLU A 24 0.83 -14.10 -1.10
N ARG A 25 1.66 -13.17 -0.62
CA ARG A 25 3.01 -13.46 -0.11
C ARG A 25 3.07 -13.80 1.37
N THR A 26 2.07 -13.41 2.17
CA THR A 26 2.03 -13.65 3.62
C THR A 26 0.70 -14.23 4.12
N PRO A 27 0.16 -15.30 3.50
CA PRO A 27 -1.16 -15.83 3.83
C PRO A 27 -1.27 -16.38 5.27
N GLY A 28 -0.15 -16.76 5.89
CA GLY A 28 -0.08 -17.31 7.25
C GLY A 28 0.69 -16.46 8.26
N ASP A 29 1.13 -15.26 7.89
CA ASP A 29 1.92 -14.40 8.78
C ASP A 29 1.01 -13.76 9.86
N PRO A 30 1.26 -13.99 11.17
CA PRO A 30 0.50 -13.37 12.25
C PRO A 30 0.73 -11.85 12.36
N PHE A 31 1.68 -11.29 11.61
CA PHE A 31 1.91 -9.85 11.48
C PHE A 31 1.44 -9.30 10.13
N ASN A 32 0.82 -10.12 9.27
CA ASN A 32 0.23 -9.60 8.06
C ASN A 32 -0.89 -8.62 8.44
N PRO A 33 -0.81 -7.35 8.00
CA PRO A 33 -1.75 -6.32 8.39
C PRO A 33 -3.19 -6.65 7.94
N LEU A 34 -3.38 -7.50 6.92
CA LEU A 34 -4.68 -7.97 6.41
C LEU A 34 -5.28 -9.17 7.17
N THR A 35 -4.44 -9.97 7.83
CA THR A 35 -4.86 -11.11 8.66
C THR A 35 -5.04 -10.71 10.11
N THR A 36 -4.23 -9.75 10.59
CA THR A 36 -4.41 -9.13 11.89
C THR A 36 -5.65 -8.24 11.88
N LYS A 37 -6.43 -8.31 12.96
CA LYS A 37 -7.73 -7.64 13.13
C LYS A 37 -7.71 -6.11 13.03
N TRP A 38 -6.56 -5.49 12.74
CA TRP A 38 -6.38 -4.05 12.64
C TRP A 38 -6.94 -3.46 11.32
N LEU A 39 -6.99 -4.22 10.22
CA LEU A 39 -7.58 -3.79 8.93
C LEU A 39 -8.86 -4.52 8.54
N ARG A 40 -9.26 -5.56 9.29
CA ARG A 40 -10.57 -6.20 9.11
C ARG A 40 -11.67 -5.35 9.74
N VAL A 41 -12.15 -4.35 9.00
CA VAL A 41 -13.50 -3.86 9.23
C VAL A 41 -14.45 -4.80 8.49
N ASP A 42 -14.98 -5.78 9.22
CA ASP A 42 -16.17 -6.55 8.82
C ASP A 42 -17.40 -5.61 8.82
N ARG A 43 -17.51 -4.73 7.83
CA ARG A 43 -18.77 -4.05 7.51
C ARG A 43 -19.07 -4.11 6.02
N PRO A 44 -20.19 -4.75 5.62
CA PRO A 44 -20.68 -4.69 4.25
C PRO A 44 -20.95 -3.23 3.87
N GLY A 45 -20.38 -2.76 2.76
CA GLY A 45 -20.59 -1.40 2.23
C GLY A 45 -19.63 -0.33 2.72
N PHE A 46 -18.61 -0.67 3.52
CA PHE A 46 -17.48 0.23 3.74
C PHE A 46 -16.43 -0.06 2.66
N PRO A 47 -16.04 0.92 1.82
CA PRO A 47 -14.83 0.77 1.00
C PRO A 47 -13.67 0.47 1.96
N LEU A 48 -12.57 -0.10 1.44
CA LEU A 48 -11.29 -0.06 2.13
C LEU A 48 -10.94 1.42 2.37
N VAL A 49 -11.55 2.02 3.39
CA VAL A 49 -11.10 3.25 3.98
C VAL A 49 -9.77 2.79 4.52
N ALA A 50 -8.70 3.16 3.81
CA ALA A 50 -7.38 3.17 4.37
C ALA A 50 -7.57 3.74 5.77
N PHE A 51 -7.59 2.86 6.78
CA PHE A 51 -7.50 3.31 8.14
C PHE A 51 -6.27 4.19 8.06
N GLU A 52 -6.48 5.48 8.32
CA GLU A 52 -5.40 6.36 8.67
C GLU A 52 -4.58 5.51 9.62
N MET A 53 -3.42 5.03 9.18
CA MET A 53 -2.46 4.43 10.07
C MET A 53 -2.06 5.60 10.95
N GLN A 54 -2.89 5.85 11.96
CA GLN A 54 -2.65 6.83 12.99
C GLN A 54 -1.58 6.18 13.83
N PHE A 55 -0.35 6.19 13.32
CA PHE A 55 0.82 6.12 14.17
C PHE A 55 0.59 7.22 15.20
N PRO A 56 0.35 6.85 16.47
CA PRO A 56 -0.24 7.78 17.41
C PRO A 56 0.72 8.96 17.57
N ARG A 57 0.26 10.16 17.13
CA ARG A 57 0.89 11.50 17.15
C ARG A 57 1.54 12.03 15.85
N GLU A 58 1.58 11.30 14.73
CA GLU A 58 2.25 11.80 13.51
C GLU A 58 1.26 12.28 12.43
N GLN A 59 1.26 13.58 12.13
CA GLN A 59 0.57 14.12 10.96
C GLN A 59 1.48 14.04 9.73
N TRP A 60 0.91 13.88 8.53
CA TRP A 60 1.67 13.79 7.28
C TRP A 60 1.08 14.72 6.21
N ALA A 61 1.93 15.52 5.59
CA ALA A 61 1.61 16.29 4.39
C ALA A 61 1.95 15.48 3.14
N VAL A 62 1.02 15.40 2.20
CA VAL A 62 1.23 14.72 0.91
C VAL A 62 1.80 15.72 -0.08
N LEU A 63 2.90 15.36 -0.76
CA LEU A 63 3.45 16.10 -1.89
C LEU A 63 2.94 15.46 -3.19
N PRO A 64 1.91 16.02 -3.86
CA PRO A 64 1.11 15.29 -4.85
C PRO A 64 1.92 14.67 -5.98
N THR A 65 2.84 15.42 -6.59
CA THR A 65 3.69 14.91 -7.68
C THR A 65 4.60 13.78 -7.22
N ARG A 66 5.23 13.93 -6.04
CA ARG A 66 6.12 12.89 -5.49
C ARG A 66 5.34 11.63 -5.12
N ARG A 67 4.13 11.81 -4.58
CA ARG A 67 3.24 10.71 -4.25
C ARG A 67 2.81 9.96 -5.51
N LYS A 68 2.39 10.67 -6.56
CA LYS A 68 2.06 10.08 -7.87
C LYS A 68 3.22 9.24 -8.43
N VAL A 69 4.43 9.79 -8.48
CA VAL A 69 5.62 9.09 -8.98
C VAL A 69 5.89 7.83 -8.14
N THR A 70 5.82 7.94 -6.81
CA THR A 70 6.00 6.81 -5.90
C THR A 70 5.02 5.68 -6.20
N LEU A 71 3.74 6.01 -6.37
CA LEU A 71 2.69 5.02 -6.65
C LEU A 71 2.89 4.32 -8.00
N LEU A 72 3.33 5.06 -9.03
CA LEU A 72 3.65 4.47 -10.33
C LEU A 72 4.86 3.52 -10.25
N LEU A 73 5.90 3.89 -9.48
CA LEU A 73 7.05 3.01 -9.22
C LEU A 73 6.64 1.76 -8.43
N MET A 74 5.75 1.91 -7.46
CA MET A 74 5.19 0.79 -6.71
C MET A 74 4.42 -0.17 -7.60
N ARG A 75 3.49 0.32 -8.43
CA ARG A 75 2.76 -0.51 -9.40
C ARG A 75 3.74 -1.29 -10.28
N ARG A 76 4.79 -0.62 -10.77
CA ARG A 76 5.82 -1.29 -11.55
C ARG A 76 6.59 -2.36 -10.76
N ALA A 77 6.90 -2.11 -9.50
CA ALA A 77 7.55 -3.10 -8.65
C ALA A 77 6.65 -4.33 -8.42
N ILE A 78 5.35 -4.13 -8.18
CA ILE A 78 4.36 -5.21 -8.03
C ILE A 78 4.29 -6.06 -9.31
N GLU A 79 4.24 -5.42 -10.48
CA GLU A 79 4.30 -6.13 -11.77
C GLU A 79 5.57 -6.97 -11.92
N LEU A 80 6.73 -6.40 -11.56
CA LEU A 80 8.01 -7.12 -11.63
C LEU A 80 8.05 -8.32 -10.68
N ILE A 81 7.55 -8.18 -9.45
CA ILE A 81 7.44 -9.29 -8.50
C ILE A 81 6.61 -10.43 -9.08
N ARG A 82 5.49 -10.11 -9.75
CA ARG A 82 4.59 -11.11 -10.37
C ARG A 82 5.17 -11.74 -11.64
N GLN A 83 6.12 -11.09 -12.31
CA GLN A 83 6.80 -11.61 -13.49
C GLN A 83 7.97 -12.55 -13.13
N LEU A 84 8.48 -12.46 -11.90
CA LEU A 84 9.55 -13.32 -11.42
C LEU A 84 8.98 -14.65 -10.88
N PRO A 85 9.72 -15.76 -11.00
CA PRO A 85 9.38 -17.00 -10.31
C PRO A 85 9.24 -16.81 -8.80
N ASP A 86 8.35 -17.57 -8.16
CA ASP A 86 8.07 -17.41 -6.74
C ASP A 86 9.27 -17.74 -5.82
N ASP A 87 10.19 -18.57 -6.30
CA ASP A 87 11.43 -18.97 -5.64
C ASP A 87 12.62 -18.06 -5.97
N ASP A 88 12.43 -17.00 -6.78
CA ASP A 88 13.47 -16.05 -7.11
C ASP A 88 13.71 -15.07 -5.93
N ALA A 89 14.93 -15.07 -5.39
CA ALA A 89 15.33 -14.21 -4.28
C ALA A 89 15.07 -12.71 -4.56
N ARG A 90 15.15 -12.27 -5.82
CA ARG A 90 14.89 -10.87 -6.19
C ARG A 90 13.43 -10.48 -5.97
N ALA A 91 12.49 -11.41 -6.15
CA ALA A 91 11.08 -11.17 -5.90
C ALA A 91 10.82 -10.95 -4.40
N ALA A 92 11.47 -11.74 -3.55
CA ALA A 92 11.40 -11.59 -2.09
C ALA A 92 12.03 -10.27 -1.62
N ASP A 93 13.22 -9.91 -2.12
CA ASP A 93 13.87 -8.65 -1.79
C ASP A 93 13.03 -7.43 -2.21
N LEU A 94 12.46 -7.47 -3.41
CA LEU A 94 11.62 -6.40 -3.93
C LEU A 94 10.30 -6.29 -3.16
N TYR A 95 9.72 -7.42 -2.74
CA TYR A 95 8.53 -7.44 -1.89
C TYR A 95 8.77 -6.74 -0.55
N ILE A 96 9.88 -7.04 0.14
CA ILE A 96 10.23 -6.38 1.41
C ILE A 96 10.36 -4.86 1.22
N GLN A 97 10.92 -4.43 0.09
CA GLN A 97 11.14 -3.01 -0.19
C GLN A 97 9.87 -2.24 -0.56
N VAL A 98 8.83 -2.89 -1.12
CA VAL A 98 7.67 -2.19 -1.67
C VAL A 98 6.74 -1.59 -0.60
N GLY A 99 6.78 -2.10 0.64
CA GLY A 99 5.96 -1.58 1.74
C GLY A 99 6.37 -0.18 2.24
N PHE A 100 7.67 0.12 2.25
CA PHE A 100 8.18 1.44 2.67
C PHE A 100 7.67 2.61 1.81
N PRO A 101 7.79 2.60 0.47
CA PRO A 101 7.28 3.67 -0.38
C PRO A 101 5.75 3.78 -0.30
N PHE A 102 5.02 2.68 -0.07
CA PHE A 102 3.57 2.76 0.14
C PHE A 102 3.21 3.64 1.33
N MET A 103 3.86 3.37 2.47
CA MET A 103 3.57 4.04 3.73
C MET A 103 4.05 5.50 3.72
N TYR A 104 5.30 5.72 3.29
CA TYR A 104 6.02 6.98 3.51
C TYR A 104 6.40 7.75 2.23
N GLY A 105 6.38 7.10 1.07
CA GLY A 105 6.84 7.72 -0.17
C GLY A 105 5.95 8.88 -0.63
N GLY A 106 6.57 10.04 -0.88
CA GLY A 106 5.87 11.26 -1.25
C GLY A 106 5.12 11.96 -0.10
N LYS A 107 5.33 11.53 1.14
CA LYS A 107 4.77 12.16 2.35
C LYS A 107 5.88 12.75 3.20
N VAL A 108 5.59 13.86 3.88
CA VAL A 108 6.50 14.50 4.83
C VAL A 108 5.79 14.59 6.18
N ARG A 109 6.50 14.20 7.24
CA ARG A 109 5.96 14.29 8.59
C ARG A 109 5.78 15.74 8.97
N VAL A 110 4.60 16.08 9.47
CA VAL A 110 4.25 17.38 10.03
C VAL A 110 4.26 17.21 11.55
N ALA A 111 4.94 18.15 12.22
CA ALA A 111 5.10 18.17 13.67
C ALA A 111 3.80 18.55 14.37
#